data_AF-A0AAU6X7W8-F1
#
_entry.id   AF-A0AAU6X7W8-F1
#
_cell.length_a   1.000
_cell.length_b   1.000
_cell.length_c   1.000
_cell.angle_alpha   90.00
_cell.angle_beta   90.00
_cell.angle_gamma   90.00
#
_symmetry.space_group_name_H-M   'P 1'
#
loop_
_entity.id
_entity.type
_entity.pdbx_description
1 polymer ?
#
loop_
_entity_poly.entity_id
_entity_poly.type
_entity_poly.pdbx_seq_one_letter_code
_entity_poly.pdbx_strand_id
1 'polypeptide(L)' 'MLRKRNKLSFRKLAQRCDIDYSNLKKYEKGEVNISMLSLIDLANALGVTTKELMDF' A
#
# COMPACT_ATOMS: atom_id res chain seq x y z
N MET A 1 -7.95 4.02 -6.30
CA MET A 1 -6.77 3.29 -5.77
C MET A 1 -5.48 3.89 -6.31
N LEU A 2 -4.67 4.45 -5.40
CA LEU A 2 -3.41 5.15 -5.68
C LEU A 2 -2.42 4.29 -6.48
N ARG A 3 -2.37 2.99 -6.21
CA ARG A 3 -1.59 2.01 -6.98
C ARG A 3 -1.92 2.02 -8.49
N LYS A 4 -3.21 2.12 -8.86
CA LYS A 4 -3.65 2.14 -10.27
C LYS A 4 -3.24 3.44 -10.96
N ARG A 5 -3.27 4.58 -10.24
CA ARG A 5 -2.76 5.88 -10.74
C ARG A 5 -1.27 5.78 -11.08
N ASN A 6 -0.52 5.03 -10.28
CA ASN A 6 0.91 4.78 -10.48
C ASN A 6 1.23 3.63 -11.45
N LYS A 7 0.23 3.05 -12.14
CA LYS A 7 0.38 1.89 -13.04
C LYS A 7 1.13 0.71 -12.39
N LEU A 8 0.98 0.54 -11.08
CA LEU A 8 1.62 -0.54 -10.33
C LEU A 8 0.68 -1.74 -10.28
N SER A 9 1.21 -2.94 -10.55
CA SER A 9 0.54 -4.19 -10.14
C SER A 9 0.81 -4.44 -8.66
N PHE A 10 0.01 -5.26 -8.00
CA PHE A 10 0.31 -5.69 -6.62
C PHE A 10 1.67 -6.37 -6.51
N ARG A 11 2.08 -7.17 -7.51
CA ARG A 11 3.41 -7.78 -7.55
C ARG A 11 4.51 -6.71 -7.60
N LYS A 12 4.34 -5.69 -8.43
CA LYS A 12 5.32 -4.59 -8.54
C LYS A 12 5.34 -3.72 -7.29
N LEU A 13 4.22 -3.60 -6.58
CA LEU A 13 4.13 -2.91 -5.31
C LEU A 13 4.81 -3.70 -4.18
N ALA A 14 4.59 -5.02 -4.11
CA ALA A 14 5.26 -5.92 -3.16
C ALA A 14 6.77 -6.03 -3.39
N GLN A 15 7.28 -5.73 -4.59
CA GLN A 15 8.73 -5.59 -4.82
C GLN A 15 9.30 -4.27 -4.32
N ARG A 16 8.44 -3.29 -3.99
CA ARG A 16 8.83 -1.94 -3.57
C ARG A 16 8.61 -1.67 -2.08
N CYS A 17 7.85 -2.51 -1.40
CA CYS A 17 7.64 -2.47 0.06
C CYS A 17 7.80 -3.88 0.61
N ASP A 18 8.17 -4.00 1.87
CA ASP A 18 8.32 -5.29 2.56
C ASP A 18 6.95 -5.82 3.01
N ILE A 19 6.00 -5.88 2.07
CA ILE A 19 4.62 -6.30 2.29
C ILE A 19 4.24 -7.35 1.27
N ASP A 20 3.85 -8.52 1.79
CA ASP A 20 3.35 -9.60 0.96
C ASP A 20 2.16 -9.18 0.10
N TYR A 21 2.12 -9.72 -1.12
CA TYR A 21 1.01 -9.56 -2.07
C TYR A 21 -0.37 -9.82 -1.43
N SER A 22 -0.44 -10.86 -0.58
CA SER A 22 -1.67 -11.23 0.13
C SER A 22 -2.13 -10.13 1.08
N ASN A 23 -1.21 -9.48 1.80
CA ASN A 23 -1.52 -8.39 2.72
C ASN A 23 -1.91 -7.12 1.97
N LEU A 24 -1.20 -6.77 0.89
CA LEU A 24 -1.57 -5.61 0.04
C LEU A 24 -3.01 -5.70 -0.47
N LYS A 25 -3.45 -6.88 -0.89
CA LYS A 25 -4.82 -7.11 -1.38
C LYS A 25 -5.84 -6.95 -0.25
N LYS A 26 -5.52 -7.41 0.96
CA LYS A 26 -6.38 -7.27 2.14
C LYS A 26 -6.47 -5.81 2.60
N TYR A 27 -5.37 -5.06 2.56
CA TYR A 27 -5.35 -3.63 2.87
C TYR A 27 -6.20 -2.82 1.89
N GLU A 28 -6.07 -3.05 0.58
CA GLU A 28 -6.91 -2.36 -0.42
C GLU A 28 -8.42 -2.62 -0.23
N LYS A 29 -8.79 -3.69 0.46
CA LYS A 29 -10.18 -4.05 0.76
C LYS A 29 -10.63 -3.72 2.18
N GLY A 30 -9.73 -3.26 3.05
CA GLY A 30 -10.04 -3.06 4.48
C GLY A 30 -10.28 -4.36 5.27
N GLU A 31 -9.82 -5.51 4.77
CA GLU A 31 -10.03 -6.81 5.42
C GLU A 31 -9.09 -7.02 6.64
N VAL A 32 -8.00 -6.26 6.74
CA VAL A 32 -7.01 -6.37 7.83
C VAL A 32 -6.50 -4.98 8.21
N ASN A 33 -6.27 -4.76 9.50
CA ASN A 33 -5.63 -3.55 10.01
C ASN A 33 -4.17 -3.47 9.53
N ILE A 34 -3.81 -2.33 8.97
CA ILE A 34 -2.43 -2.04 8.58
C ILE A 34 -1.66 -1.52 9.80
N SER A 35 -0.44 -2.00 10.01
CA SER A 35 0.43 -1.46 11.04
C SER A 35 0.97 -0.09 10.62
N MET A 36 1.39 0.75 11.57
CA MET A 36 1.98 2.05 11.24
C MET A 36 3.26 1.90 10.39
N LEU A 37 4.08 0.88 10.66
CA LEU A 37 5.28 0.58 9.85
C LEU A 37 4.90 0.20 8.42
N SER A 38 3.97 -0.74 8.25
CA SER A 38 3.48 -1.16 6.93
C SER A 38 2.84 0.00 6.17
N LEU A 39 2.18 0.93 6.85
CA LEU A 39 1.60 2.10 6.23
C LEU A 39 2.67 3.07 5.70
N ILE A 40 3.72 3.32 6.48
CA ILE A 40 4.86 4.14 6.06
C ILE A 40 5.54 3.49 4.85
N ASP A 41 5.78 2.19 4.92
CA ASP A 41 6.46 1.45 3.86
C ASP A 41 5.64 1.42 2.56
N LEU A 42 4.32 1.25 2.69
CA LEU A 42 3.38 1.35 1.58
C LEU A 42 3.35 2.76 0.97
N ALA A 43 3.36 3.81 1.79
CA ALA A 43 3.39 5.20 1.34
C ALA A 43 4.66 5.50 0.54
N ASN A 44 5.82 5.08 1.07
CA ASN A 44 7.11 5.19 0.39
C ASN A 44 7.11 4.45 -0.95
N ALA A 45 6.61 3.21 -0.99
CA ALA A 45 6.55 2.42 -2.22
C ALA A 45 5.61 2.99 -3.28
N LEU A 46 4.58 3.70 -2.84
CA LEU A 46 3.64 4.43 -3.69
C LEU A 46 4.13 5.85 -4.05
N GLY A 47 5.17 6.36 -3.39
CA GLY A 47 5.65 7.73 -3.58
C GLY A 47 4.64 8.79 -3.14
N VAL A 48 3.86 8.48 -2.10
CA VAL A 48 2.84 9.36 -1.51
C VAL A 48 3.10 9.51 -0.02
N THR A 49 2.42 10.47 0.62
CA THR A 49 2.46 10.61 2.08
C THR A 49 1.49 9.63 2.76
N THR A 50 1.76 9.28 4.02
CA THR A 50 0.84 8.46 4.82
C THR A 50 -0.53 9.12 4.99
N LYS A 51 -0.59 10.46 5.01
CA LYS A 51 -1.84 11.22 5.02
C LYS A 51 -2.71 10.93 3.80
N GLU A 52 -2.13 10.88 2.60
CA GLU A 52 -2.86 10.54 1.37
C GLU A 52 -3.40 9.10 1.37
N LEU A 53 -2.85 8.20 2.19
CA LEU A 53 -3.40 6.86 2.41
C LEU A 53 -4.53 6.83 3.45
N MET A 54 -4.61 7.84 4.33
CA MET A 54 -5.59 7.96 5.40
C MET A 54 -6.72 8.96 5.10
N ASP A 55 -6.62 9.76 4.04
CA ASP A 55 -7.71 10.66 3.63
C ASP A 55 -8.90 9.79 3.14
N PHE A 56 -9.94 9.71 3.97
CA PHE A 56 -11.21 9.00 3.74
C PHE A 56 -12.23 9.87 3.01
#